data_AF-A0A315DVF7-F1
#
_entry.id   AF-A0A315DVF7-F1
#
_cell.length_a   1.000
_cell.length_b   1.000
_cell.length_c   1.000
_cell.angle_alpha   90.00
_cell.angle_beta   90.00
_cell.angle_gamma   90.00
#
_symmetry.space_group_name_H-M   'P 1'
#
loop_
_entity.id
_entity.type
_entity.pdbx_description
1 polymer ?
#
loop_
_entity_poly.entity_id
_entity_poly.type
_entity_poly.pdbx_seq_one_letter_code
_entity_poly.pdbx_strand_id
1 'polypeptide(L)'
;MKIAETVVLLQRGEFAESAEWKAIRDTIHAAITQAEWPIGSGSFTIHPESGKKSGEGNGVVPIKLKPMQVLKADGWALEYPWDVATKATAAGKKGKGTKPGDIDAAKQFPEGLVVVEWETGNISSSHRAINKMALGLVVKKCVAGVLVVPNMKLAQYLTDRIGNIEEIRPYAPLWENLNIAEGVLELVVIEQDAESMGAPKIPKGKDGRAAEGALAALIKDL
;
A
#
# COMPACT_ATOMS: atom_id res chain seq x y z
N MET A 1 -11.38 9.51 1.32
CA MET A 1 -11.38 8.34 0.42
C MET A 1 -12.11 7.21 1.12
N LYS A 2 -12.81 6.33 0.40
CA LYS A 2 -13.54 5.22 1.03
C LYS A 2 -12.84 3.88 0.83
N ILE A 3 -13.03 3.00 1.79
CA ILE A 3 -12.68 1.58 1.70
C ILE A 3 -13.89 0.88 1.07
N ALA A 4 -13.74 0.42 -0.17
CA ALA A 4 -14.81 -0.23 -0.92
C ALA A 4 -15.03 -1.68 -0.46
N GLU A 5 -13.95 -2.37 -0.13
CA GLU A 5 -13.97 -3.73 0.40
C GLU A 5 -12.66 -4.02 1.14
N THR A 6 -12.65 -5.12 1.88
CA THR A 6 -11.43 -5.68 2.45
C THR A 6 -11.35 -7.15 2.12
N VAL A 7 -10.22 -7.58 1.57
CA VAL A 7 -9.97 -8.97 1.17
C VAL A 7 -8.90 -9.55 2.08
N VAL A 8 -9.33 -10.41 2.99
CA VAL A 8 -8.43 -11.14 3.88
C VAL A 8 -7.89 -12.34 3.11
N LEU A 9 -6.62 -12.27 2.68
CA LEU A 9 -5.95 -13.38 2.01
C LEU A 9 -5.54 -14.46 3.01
N LEU A 10 -5.15 -14.05 4.21
CA LEU A 10 -4.74 -14.99 5.24
C LEU A 10 -5.01 -14.39 6.62
N GLN A 11 -5.57 -15.20 7.53
CA GLN A 11 -5.82 -14.86 8.92
C GLN A 11 -5.68 -16.14 9.75
N ARG A 12 -4.63 -16.24 10.58
CA ARG A 12 -4.31 -17.43 11.36
C ARG A 12 -3.70 -17.07 12.72
N GLY A 13 -3.90 -17.92 13.71
CA GLY A 13 -3.30 -17.78 15.05
C GLY A 13 -4.10 -16.88 15.98
N GLU A 14 -3.61 -16.72 17.21
CA GLU A 14 -4.34 -15.99 18.26
C GLU A 14 -4.32 -14.48 18.00
N PHE A 15 -3.19 -13.94 17.52
CA PHE A 15 -3.07 -12.53 17.16
C PHE A 15 -4.14 -12.08 16.15
N ALA A 16 -4.38 -12.90 15.14
CA ALA A 16 -5.33 -12.63 14.07
C ALA A 16 -6.79 -12.47 14.54
N GLU A 17 -7.16 -13.09 15.66
CA GLU A 17 -8.50 -13.03 16.26
C GLU A 17 -8.57 -12.05 17.45
N SER A 18 -7.46 -11.36 17.75
CA SER A 18 -7.32 -10.59 18.97
C SER A 18 -7.94 -9.19 18.86
N ALA A 19 -8.27 -8.62 20.02
CA ALA A 19 -8.77 -7.24 20.09
C ALA A 19 -7.68 -6.23 19.69
N GLU A 20 -6.42 -6.57 19.94
CA GLU A 20 -5.25 -5.78 19.57
C GLU A 20 -5.12 -5.69 18.05
N TRP A 21 -5.20 -6.81 17.32
CA TRP A 21 -5.20 -6.75 15.85
C TRP A 21 -6.36 -5.92 15.32
N LYS A 22 -7.56 -6.09 15.88
CA LYS A 22 -8.71 -5.28 15.49
C LYS A 22 -8.44 -3.78 15.68
N ALA A 23 -7.89 -3.37 16.82
CA ALA A 23 -7.56 -1.97 17.10
C ALA A 23 -6.47 -1.40 16.18
N ILE A 24 -5.44 -2.20 15.87
CA ILE A 24 -4.39 -1.83 14.90
C ILE A 24 -4.99 -1.66 13.51
N ARG A 25 -5.79 -2.62 13.07
CA ARG A 25 -6.49 -2.60 11.78
C ARG A 25 -7.41 -1.39 11.65
N ASP A 26 -8.19 -1.09 12.69
CA ASP A 26 -9.08 0.08 12.73
C ASP A 26 -8.27 1.40 12.60
N THR A 27 -7.09 1.49 13.24
CA THR A 27 -6.18 2.65 13.09
C THR A 27 -5.66 2.79 11.66
N ILE A 28 -5.25 1.70 11.02
CA ILE A 28 -4.79 1.69 9.62
C ILE A 28 -5.94 2.14 8.70
N HIS A 29 -7.13 1.57 8.88
CA HIS A 29 -8.31 1.88 8.09
C HIS A 29 -8.73 3.35 8.26
N ALA A 30 -8.71 3.87 9.49
CA ALA A 30 -8.95 5.28 9.75
C ALA A 30 -7.93 6.17 9.01
N ALA A 31 -6.65 5.85 9.04
CA ALA A 31 -5.63 6.60 8.31
C ALA A 31 -5.86 6.58 6.79
N ILE A 32 -6.21 5.42 6.21
CA ILE A 32 -6.54 5.28 4.78
C ILE A 32 -7.66 6.23 4.37
N THR A 33 -8.73 6.32 5.18
CA THR A 33 -9.90 7.14 4.84
C THR A 33 -9.62 8.64 4.80
N GLN A 34 -8.54 9.09 5.45
CA GLN A 34 -8.10 10.49 5.47
C GLN A 34 -7.44 10.93 4.15
N ALA A 35 -7.23 10.03 3.19
CA ALA A 35 -6.78 10.44 1.86
C ALA A 35 -7.80 11.41 1.23
N GLU A 36 -7.28 12.53 0.71
CA GLU A 36 -8.07 13.63 0.18
C GLU A 36 -7.49 14.17 -1.13
N TRP A 37 -8.37 14.67 -1.97
CA TRP A 37 -8.05 15.41 -3.17
C TRP A 37 -9.25 16.26 -3.60
N PRO A 38 -9.12 17.59 -3.77
CA PRO A 38 -7.93 18.41 -3.51
C PRO A 38 -7.46 18.37 -2.05
N ILE A 39 -6.20 18.76 -1.81
CA ILE A 39 -5.65 18.88 -0.45
C ILE A 39 -6.47 19.91 0.34
N GLY A 40 -6.82 19.59 1.59
CA GLY A 40 -7.65 20.40 2.48
C GLY A 40 -9.15 20.28 2.25
N SER A 41 -9.61 19.43 1.34
CA SER A 41 -11.04 19.26 1.06
C SER A 41 -11.76 18.28 2.00
N GLY A 42 -11.02 17.44 2.74
CA GLY A 42 -11.59 16.40 3.59
C GLY A 42 -12.27 15.25 2.85
N SER A 43 -12.19 15.21 1.51
CA SER A 43 -12.72 14.14 0.67
C SER A 43 -11.80 13.86 -0.51
N PHE A 44 -11.91 12.70 -1.13
CA PHE A 44 -11.16 12.34 -2.32
C PHE A 44 -12.07 12.38 -3.55
N THR A 45 -12.11 13.53 -4.21
CA THR A 45 -12.85 13.73 -5.46
C THR A 45 -11.89 13.65 -6.66
N ILE A 46 -12.06 12.64 -7.52
CA ILE A 46 -11.18 12.43 -8.68
C ILE A 46 -11.71 13.16 -9.92
N HIS A 47 -10.80 13.65 -10.75
CA HIS A 47 -11.14 14.13 -12.10
C HIS A 47 -11.32 12.91 -13.03
N PRO A 48 -12.52 12.65 -13.59
CA PRO A 48 -12.84 11.40 -14.27
C PRO A 48 -12.34 11.36 -15.73
N GLU A 49 -11.04 11.57 -15.92
CA GLU A 49 -10.35 11.40 -17.21
C GLU A 49 -9.57 10.08 -17.21
N SER A 50 -9.79 9.25 -18.23
CA SER A 50 -9.10 7.96 -18.37
C SER A 50 -7.59 8.15 -18.45
N GLY A 51 -6.81 7.40 -17.65
CA GLY A 51 -5.35 7.50 -17.67
C GLY A 51 -4.63 6.59 -18.66
N LYS A 52 -5.38 5.90 -19.55
CA LYS A 52 -4.84 4.97 -20.56
C LYS A 52 -3.96 5.62 -21.63
N LYS A 53 -4.14 6.91 -21.92
CA LYS A 53 -3.32 7.61 -22.92
C LYS A 53 -2.23 8.45 -22.25
N SER A 54 -1.12 8.62 -22.97
CA SER A 54 -0.05 9.51 -22.54
C SER A 54 -0.57 10.93 -22.34
N GLY A 55 -0.28 11.53 -21.18
CA GLY A 55 -0.75 12.88 -20.80
C GLY A 55 -2.18 12.95 -20.24
N GLU A 56 -3.00 11.91 -20.40
CA GLU A 56 -4.36 11.84 -19.84
C GLU A 56 -4.37 11.22 -18.44
N GLY A 57 -5.43 11.43 -17.67
CA GLY A 57 -5.64 10.88 -16.32
C GLY A 57 -4.81 11.53 -15.23
N ASN A 58 -4.77 10.86 -14.08
CA ASN A 58 -4.30 11.41 -12.82
C ASN A 58 -2.99 10.74 -12.37
N GLY A 59 -2.16 11.51 -11.67
CA GLY A 59 -1.10 10.96 -10.81
C GLY A 59 -1.67 10.27 -9.56
N VAL A 60 -0.78 9.86 -8.67
CA VAL A 60 -1.12 8.93 -7.57
C VAL A 60 -0.69 9.43 -6.18
N VAL A 61 0.16 10.45 -6.08
CA VAL A 61 0.75 10.90 -4.81
C VAL A 61 -0.29 11.18 -3.72
N PRO A 62 -1.40 11.89 -3.98
CA PRO A 62 -2.40 12.20 -2.95
C PRO A 62 -3.05 10.96 -2.32
N ILE A 63 -3.04 9.81 -3.01
CA ILE A 63 -3.64 8.57 -2.52
C ILE A 63 -2.97 8.09 -1.22
N LYS A 64 -1.65 8.29 -1.08
CA LYS A 64 -0.90 7.90 0.13
C LYS A 64 -0.39 9.06 0.98
N LEU A 65 -0.46 10.30 0.48
CA LEU A 65 0.13 11.46 1.18
C LEU A 65 -0.40 11.65 2.60
N LYS A 66 -1.70 11.96 2.74
CA LYS A 66 -2.31 12.22 4.06
C LYS A 66 -2.34 10.97 4.95
N PRO A 67 -2.66 9.75 4.46
CA PRO A 67 -2.57 8.55 5.27
C PRO A 67 -1.18 8.32 5.86
N MET A 68 -0.10 8.49 5.09
CA MET A 68 1.27 8.32 5.60
C MET A 68 1.63 9.35 6.66
N GLN A 69 1.14 10.59 6.54
CA GLN A 69 1.32 11.61 7.58
C GLN A 69 0.60 11.22 8.88
N VAL A 70 -0.62 10.68 8.78
CA VAL A 70 -1.40 10.20 9.93
C VAL A 70 -0.69 9.02 10.60
N LEU A 71 -0.22 8.05 9.83
CA LEU A 71 0.56 6.92 10.35
C LEU A 71 1.86 7.38 11.01
N LYS A 72 2.61 8.30 10.39
CA LYS A 72 3.82 8.88 10.99
C LYS A 72 3.53 9.55 12.34
N ALA A 73 2.46 10.33 12.42
CA ALA A 73 2.03 10.99 13.66
C ALA A 73 1.58 9.98 14.74
N ASP A 74 1.03 8.83 14.33
CA ASP A 74 0.74 7.69 15.22
C ASP A 74 2.01 6.89 15.60
N GLY A 75 3.20 7.27 15.12
CA GLY A 75 4.47 6.63 15.47
C GLY A 75 4.86 5.46 14.57
N TRP A 76 4.29 5.35 13.37
CA TRP A 76 4.78 4.43 12.35
C TRP A 76 6.07 4.97 11.73
N ALA A 77 7.03 4.07 11.51
CA ALA A 77 8.22 4.36 10.74
C ALA A 77 7.91 4.25 9.25
N LEU A 78 8.19 5.30 8.48
CA LEU A 78 8.01 5.33 7.03
C LEU A 78 9.29 4.89 6.30
N GLU A 79 9.14 4.34 5.09
CA GLU A 79 10.27 3.81 4.29
C GLU A 79 11.13 2.84 5.13
N TYR A 80 10.46 1.93 5.83
CA TYR A 80 11.07 1.05 6.82
C TYR A 80 12.01 0.04 6.13
N PRO A 81 13.31 0.00 6.51
CA PRO A 81 14.27 -0.91 5.91
C PRO A 81 13.84 -2.38 6.02
N TRP A 82 13.65 -3.04 4.87
CA TRP A 82 13.06 -4.38 4.85
C TRP A 82 14.06 -5.47 4.48
N ASP A 83 14.75 -5.99 5.50
CA ASP A 83 15.68 -7.10 5.32
C ASP A 83 14.98 -8.46 5.46
N VAL A 84 14.15 -8.86 4.48
CA VAL A 84 13.39 -10.13 4.54
C VAL A 84 14.02 -11.25 3.70
N ALA A 85 15.05 -10.94 2.92
CA ALA A 85 15.68 -11.90 2.03
C ALA A 85 16.40 -13.01 2.83
N THR A 86 15.99 -14.27 2.65
CA THR A 86 16.58 -15.42 3.37
C THR A 86 17.61 -16.20 2.58
N LYS A 87 17.66 -16.03 1.25
CA LYS A 87 18.69 -16.62 0.41
C LYS A 87 19.74 -15.59 0.09
N ALA A 88 20.99 -15.91 0.41
CA ALA A 88 22.13 -15.08 0.06
C ALA A 88 22.18 -14.85 -1.45
N THR A 89 22.44 -13.61 -1.84
CA THR A 89 22.78 -13.33 -3.24
C THR A 89 24.11 -13.98 -3.57
N ALA A 90 24.23 -14.50 -4.80
CA ALA A 90 25.47 -15.10 -5.27
C ALA A 90 26.67 -14.23 -4.87
N ALA A 91 27.65 -14.86 -4.21
CA ALA A 91 28.78 -14.17 -3.60
C ALA A 91 29.44 -13.22 -4.61
N GLY A 92 29.61 -11.95 -4.22
CA GLY A 92 30.29 -10.93 -5.03
C GLY A 92 29.40 -9.90 -5.72
N LYS A 93 28.08 -10.05 -5.76
CA LYS A 93 27.16 -9.00 -6.25
C LYS A 93 26.56 -8.19 -5.10
N LYS A 94 27.22 -7.10 -4.69
CA LYS A 94 26.57 -5.99 -3.99
C LYS A 94 25.95 -5.07 -5.04
N GLY A 95 24.63 -5.03 -5.17
CA GLY A 95 23.95 -4.20 -6.18
C GLY A 95 22.44 -4.13 -5.98
N LYS A 96 21.75 -3.21 -6.68
CA LYS A 96 20.28 -3.13 -6.70
C LYS A 96 19.68 -4.44 -7.20
N GLY A 97 18.59 -4.91 -6.58
CA GLY A 97 17.88 -6.15 -6.95
C GLY A 97 18.30 -7.41 -6.19
N THR A 98 19.14 -7.27 -5.16
CA THR A 98 19.60 -8.38 -4.31
C THR A 98 18.69 -8.66 -3.12
N LYS A 99 17.82 -7.70 -2.76
CA LYS A 99 16.85 -7.78 -1.68
C LYS A 99 15.55 -7.06 -2.06
N PRO A 100 14.42 -7.42 -1.45
CA PRO A 100 13.20 -6.62 -1.53
C PRO A 100 13.47 -5.16 -1.13
N GLY A 101 12.70 -4.23 -1.72
CA GLY A 101 12.74 -2.82 -1.33
C GLY A 101 12.16 -2.59 0.07
N ASP A 102 12.30 -1.38 0.58
CA ASP A 102 11.79 -0.94 1.89
C ASP A 102 10.25 -0.96 1.90
N ILE A 103 9.66 -1.10 3.10
CA ILE A 103 8.21 -1.11 3.33
C ILE A 103 7.73 0.34 3.48
N ASP A 104 6.62 0.72 2.85
CA ASP A 104 6.09 2.09 2.95
C ASP A 104 5.88 2.55 4.41
N ALA A 105 5.26 1.73 5.27
CA ALA A 105 5.12 2.00 6.70
C ALA A 105 5.19 0.74 7.59
N ALA A 106 5.85 0.84 8.75
CA ALA A 106 5.90 -0.25 9.72
C ALA A 106 5.84 0.25 11.17
N LYS A 107 5.25 -0.53 12.06
CA LYS A 107 5.22 -0.24 13.51
C LYS A 107 5.35 -1.53 14.32
N GLN A 108 6.22 -1.48 15.33
CA GLN A 108 6.44 -2.59 16.25
C GLN A 108 5.39 -2.55 17.36
N PHE A 109 4.68 -3.67 17.53
CA PHE A 109 3.76 -3.92 18.63
C PHE A 109 4.29 -5.06 19.53
N PRO A 110 3.74 -5.28 20.74
CA PRO A 110 4.16 -6.40 21.59
C PRO A 110 4.07 -7.77 20.91
N GLU A 111 3.07 -7.96 20.05
CA GLU A 111 2.79 -9.21 19.34
C GLU A 111 3.74 -9.38 18.14
N GLY A 112 4.20 -8.27 17.56
CA GLY A 112 5.17 -8.30 16.47
C GLY A 112 5.13 -7.05 15.60
N LEU A 113 5.89 -7.10 14.51
CA LEU A 113 5.94 -6.02 13.54
C LEU A 113 4.72 -6.09 12.60
N VAL A 114 4.03 -4.96 12.43
CA VAL A 114 2.97 -4.80 11.43
C VAL A 114 3.48 -3.90 10.31
N VAL A 115 3.23 -4.30 9.07
CA VAL A 115 3.69 -3.60 7.86
C VAL A 115 2.52 -3.22 6.95
N VAL A 116 2.63 -2.05 6.32
CA VAL A 116 1.63 -1.50 5.39
C VAL A 116 2.35 -1.04 4.11
N GLU A 117 1.76 -1.37 2.97
CA GLU A 117 2.21 -0.99 1.63
C GLU A 117 1.09 -0.28 0.87
N TRP A 118 1.42 0.72 0.05
CA TRP A 118 0.46 1.37 -0.84
C TRP A 118 0.78 1.07 -2.30
N GLU A 119 -0.16 0.43 -2.99
CA GLU A 119 -0.04 0.28 -4.42
C GLU A 119 -0.34 1.61 -5.13
N THR A 120 0.75 2.23 -5.60
CA THR A 120 0.71 3.43 -6.42
C THR A 120 1.54 3.26 -7.71
N GLY A 121 2.02 2.04 -7.96
CA GLY A 121 2.86 1.68 -9.09
C GLY A 121 2.15 0.74 -10.07
N ASN A 122 2.95 0.14 -10.96
CA ASN A 122 2.46 -0.85 -11.91
C ASN A 122 2.00 -2.14 -11.20
N ILE A 123 1.01 -2.86 -11.74
CA ILE A 123 0.51 -4.15 -11.21
C ILE A 123 1.60 -5.16 -10.81
N SER A 124 2.72 -5.23 -11.54
CA SER A 124 3.85 -6.10 -11.19
C SER A 124 4.51 -5.73 -9.84
N SER A 125 4.42 -4.47 -9.43
CA SER A 125 4.86 -4.00 -8.11
C SER A 125 3.94 -4.48 -7.01
N SER A 126 2.65 -4.67 -7.27
CA SER A 126 1.69 -5.23 -6.30
C SER A 126 2.06 -6.65 -5.94
N HIS A 127 2.35 -7.49 -6.93
CA HIS A 127 2.84 -8.84 -6.67
C HIS A 127 4.12 -8.83 -5.84
N ARG A 128 5.04 -7.90 -6.11
CA ARG A 128 6.27 -7.76 -5.33
C ARG A 128 5.98 -7.33 -3.89
N ALA A 129 5.06 -6.40 -3.67
CA ALA A 129 4.63 -5.91 -2.36
C ALA A 129 3.95 -7.01 -1.53
N ILE A 130 3.02 -7.76 -2.12
CA ILE A 130 2.36 -8.89 -1.44
C ILE A 130 3.40 -9.97 -1.11
N ASN A 131 4.27 -10.32 -2.06
CA ASN A 131 5.28 -11.36 -1.85
C ASN A 131 6.30 -11.01 -0.77
N LYS A 132 6.73 -9.74 -0.65
CA LYS A 132 7.67 -9.35 0.43
C LYS A 132 7.02 -9.37 1.82
N MET A 133 5.73 -9.05 1.93
CA MET A 133 4.98 -9.16 3.18
C MET A 133 4.70 -10.63 3.53
N ALA A 134 4.23 -11.41 2.56
CA ALA A 134 4.02 -12.85 2.69
C ALA A 134 5.30 -13.59 3.12
N LEU A 135 6.44 -13.24 2.52
CA LEU A 135 7.73 -13.80 2.95
C LEU A 135 8.04 -13.41 4.40
N GLY A 136 7.74 -12.16 4.79
CA GLY A 136 7.87 -11.68 6.17
C GLY A 136 7.09 -12.53 7.17
N LEU A 137 5.85 -12.90 6.84
CA LEU A 137 5.04 -13.82 7.64
C LEU A 137 5.68 -15.21 7.73
N VAL A 138 6.08 -15.78 6.59
CA VAL A 138 6.71 -17.12 6.52
C VAL A 138 7.99 -17.18 7.37
N VAL A 139 8.79 -16.12 7.38
CA VAL A 139 10.06 -16.06 8.11
C VAL A 139 9.93 -15.41 9.50
N LYS A 140 8.69 -15.14 9.94
CA LYS A 140 8.36 -14.55 11.24
C LYS A 140 9.02 -13.19 11.51
N LYS A 141 9.19 -12.38 10.47
CA LYS A 141 9.68 -10.98 10.57
C LYS A 141 8.55 -9.96 10.72
N CYS A 142 7.32 -10.31 10.39
CA CYS A 142 6.12 -9.56 10.72
C CYS A 142 5.00 -10.51 11.14
N VAL A 143 3.99 -9.95 11.79
CA VAL A 143 2.76 -10.66 12.19
C VAL A 143 1.54 -10.22 11.39
N ALA A 144 1.60 -9.05 10.74
CA ALA A 144 0.60 -8.65 9.77
C ALA A 144 1.20 -7.84 8.61
N GLY A 145 0.65 -8.04 7.41
CA GLY A 145 0.88 -7.22 6.24
C GLY A 145 -0.43 -6.72 5.62
N VAL A 146 -0.51 -5.42 5.34
CA VAL A 146 -1.68 -4.79 4.72
C VAL A 146 -1.26 -4.11 3.42
N LEU A 147 -1.85 -4.50 2.29
CA LEU A 147 -1.69 -3.76 1.03
C LEU A 147 -2.92 -2.89 0.80
N VAL A 148 -2.73 -1.59 0.61
CA VAL A 148 -3.77 -0.68 0.13
C VAL A 148 -3.72 -0.62 -1.39
N VAL A 149 -4.83 -0.92 -2.07
CA VAL A 149 -4.88 -1.05 -3.53
C VAL A 149 -6.18 -0.46 -4.10
N PRO A 150 -6.17 0.26 -5.23
CA PRO A 150 -7.40 0.75 -5.82
C PRO A 150 -8.22 -0.38 -6.47
N ASN A 151 -9.53 -0.18 -6.60
CA ASN A 151 -10.34 -0.95 -7.54
C ASN A 151 -10.34 -0.32 -8.94
N MET A 152 -10.94 -1.01 -9.92
CA MET A 152 -11.00 -0.50 -11.29
C MET A 152 -11.82 0.78 -11.45
N LYS A 153 -12.74 1.09 -10.53
CA LYS A 153 -13.49 2.35 -10.55
C LYS A 153 -12.60 3.56 -10.29
N LEU A 154 -11.57 3.41 -9.45
CA LEU A 154 -10.54 4.43 -9.24
C LEU A 154 -9.41 4.30 -10.25
N ALA A 155 -8.86 3.09 -10.42
CA ALA A 155 -7.65 2.82 -11.19
C ALA A 155 -7.74 3.28 -12.65
N GLN A 156 -8.93 3.21 -13.28
CA GLN A 156 -9.14 3.68 -14.66
C GLN A 156 -8.80 5.16 -14.88
N TYR A 157 -8.89 5.99 -13.83
CA TYR A 157 -8.58 7.42 -13.88
C TYR A 157 -7.14 7.74 -13.49
N LEU A 158 -6.39 6.76 -12.99
CA LEU A 158 -5.00 6.91 -12.59
C LEU A 158 -4.06 6.60 -13.75
N THR A 159 -2.76 6.82 -13.55
CA THR A 159 -1.73 6.49 -14.53
C THR A 159 -1.84 5.06 -15.05
N ASP A 160 -1.52 4.87 -16.33
CA ASP A 160 -1.69 3.59 -17.02
C ASP A 160 -0.98 2.41 -16.30
N ARG A 161 -1.61 1.23 -16.38
CA ARG A 161 -1.18 -0.05 -15.79
C ARG A 161 -0.98 -0.05 -14.26
N ILE A 162 -1.63 0.86 -13.53
CA ILE A 162 -1.61 0.84 -12.07
C ILE A 162 -2.17 -0.49 -11.54
N GLY A 163 -1.57 -1.00 -10.45
CA GLY A 163 -2.12 -2.16 -9.77
C GLY A 163 -3.54 -1.91 -9.27
N ASN A 164 -4.41 -2.92 -9.40
CA ASN A 164 -5.81 -2.86 -8.98
C ASN A 164 -6.27 -4.24 -8.47
N ILE A 165 -7.30 -4.27 -7.63
CA ILE A 165 -7.76 -5.54 -7.02
C ILE A 165 -8.24 -6.54 -8.07
N GLU A 166 -8.84 -6.10 -9.18
CA GLU A 166 -9.37 -6.99 -10.21
C GLU A 166 -8.26 -7.78 -10.91
N GLU A 167 -7.08 -7.18 -11.13
CA GLU A 167 -5.90 -7.89 -11.64
C GLU A 167 -5.17 -8.73 -10.58
N ILE A 168 -5.27 -8.38 -9.28
CA ILE A 168 -4.63 -9.12 -8.18
C ILE A 168 -5.44 -10.35 -7.75
N ARG A 169 -6.76 -10.22 -7.67
CA ARG A 169 -7.69 -11.23 -7.10
C ARG A 169 -7.53 -12.63 -7.69
N PRO A 170 -7.28 -12.83 -9.00
CA PRO A 170 -7.05 -14.17 -9.56
C PRO A 170 -5.86 -14.92 -8.93
N TYR A 171 -4.94 -14.22 -8.29
CA TYR A 171 -3.75 -14.80 -7.64
C TYR A 171 -3.93 -15.07 -6.15
N ALA A 172 -5.08 -14.72 -5.56
CA ALA A 172 -5.39 -14.93 -4.14
C ALA A 172 -5.07 -16.35 -3.63
N PRO A 173 -5.38 -17.44 -4.37
CA PRO A 173 -5.05 -18.79 -3.93
C PRO A 173 -3.56 -19.04 -3.64
N LEU A 174 -2.63 -18.29 -4.25
CA LEU A 174 -1.20 -18.43 -3.96
C LEU A 174 -0.86 -17.98 -2.54
N TRP A 175 -1.55 -16.96 -2.03
CA TRP A 175 -1.28 -16.38 -0.72
C TRP A 175 -2.16 -16.99 0.39
N GLU A 176 -3.39 -17.38 0.07
CA GLU A 176 -4.31 -18.09 0.98
C GLU A 176 -3.73 -19.43 1.48
N ASN A 177 -2.95 -20.09 0.62
CA ASN A 177 -2.36 -21.40 0.90
C ASN A 177 -0.98 -21.34 1.56
N LEU A 178 -0.52 -20.17 2.02
CA LEU A 178 0.75 -20.07 2.75
C LEU A 178 0.70 -20.91 4.03
N ASN A 179 1.73 -21.72 4.25
CA ASN A 179 1.83 -22.56 5.44
C ASN A 179 2.48 -21.79 6.60
N ILE A 180 1.67 -21.02 7.32
CA ILE A 180 2.06 -20.35 8.56
C ILE A 180 1.11 -20.71 9.70
N ALA A 181 1.63 -20.64 10.94
CA ALA A 181 0.86 -20.90 12.15
C ALA A 181 0.11 -19.65 12.63
N GLU A 182 0.70 -18.47 12.44
CA GLU A 182 0.17 -17.19 12.89
C GLU A 182 0.47 -16.09 11.87
N GLY A 183 -0.49 -15.18 11.69
CA GLY A 183 -0.32 -13.94 10.96
C GLY A 183 -1.54 -13.50 10.18
N VAL A 184 -1.49 -12.28 9.66
CA VAL A 184 -2.53 -11.68 8.81
C VAL A 184 -1.93 -11.13 7.52
N LEU A 185 -2.59 -11.40 6.38
CA LEU A 185 -2.32 -10.75 5.11
C LEU A 185 -3.62 -10.22 4.53
N GLU A 186 -3.75 -8.90 4.43
CA GLU A 186 -4.99 -8.23 4.06
C GLU A 186 -4.77 -7.28 2.87
N LEU A 187 -5.74 -7.22 1.96
CA LEU A 187 -5.84 -6.18 0.94
C LEU A 187 -6.98 -5.22 1.31
N VAL A 188 -6.67 -3.94 1.49
CA VAL A 188 -7.67 -2.88 1.70
C VAL A 188 -7.91 -2.19 0.38
N VAL A 189 -9.12 -2.35 -0.16
CA VAL A 189 -9.46 -1.86 -1.49
C VAL A 189 -10.06 -0.47 -1.38
N ILE A 190 -9.45 0.50 -2.06
CA ILE A 190 -9.84 1.90 -2.00
C ILE A 190 -10.55 2.36 -3.27
N GLU A 191 -11.47 3.32 -3.10
CA GLU A 191 -12.20 3.99 -4.16
C GLU A 191 -12.33 5.49 -3.82
N GLN A 192 -12.46 6.34 -4.84
CA GLN A 192 -12.80 7.76 -4.67
C GLN A 192 -14.12 7.93 -3.91
N ASP A 193 -14.26 9.06 -3.21
CA ASP A 193 -15.52 9.45 -2.59
C ASP A 193 -16.50 9.99 -3.65
N ALA A 194 -15.97 10.73 -4.64
CA ALA A 194 -16.75 11.31 -5.72
C ALA A 194 -15.93 11.49 -7.01
N GLU A 195 -16.63 11.74 -8.11
CA GLU A 195 -16.07 12.11 -9.41
C GLU A 195 -16.55 13.52 -9.77
N SER A 196 -15.66 14.37 -10.30
CA SER A 196 -16.03 15.71 -10.75
C SER A 196 -15.07 16.23 -11.80
N MET A 197 -15.61 16.72 -12.94
CA MET A 197 -14.81 17.46 -13.92
C MET A 197 -14.26 18.79 -13.37
N GLY A 198 -14.84 19.30 -12.28
CA GLY A 198 -14.35 20.48 -11.56
C GLY A 198 -13.22 20.19 -10.59
N ALA A 199 -12.94 18.92 -10.26
CA ALA A 199 -11.76 18.57 -9.49
C ALA A 199 -10.50 18.78 -10.34
N PRO A 200 -9.41 19.33 -9.76
CA PRO A 200 -8.13 19.45 -10.46
C PRO A 200 -7.58 18.06 -10.77
N LYS A 201 -6.89 17.92 -11.90
CA LYS A 201 -6.13 16.70 -12.19
C LYS A 201 -5.00 16.54 -11.19
N ILE A 202 -4.79 15.32 -10.70
CA ILE A 202 -3.60 15.02 -9.90
C ILE A 202 -2.37 15.10 -10.83
N PRO A 203 -1.36 15.92 -10.51
CA PRO A 203 -0.16 16.00 -11.33
C PRO A 203 0.53 14.64 -11.46
N LYS A 204 0.88 14.25 -12.68
CA LYS A 204 1.71 13.06 -12.92
C LYS A 204 3.17 13.41 -12.65
N GLY A 205 3.86 12.55 -11.90
CA GLY A 205 5.32 12.62 -11.79
C GLY A 205 5.97 12.32 -13.14
N LYS A 206 7.18 12.84 -13.38
CA LYS A 206 7.92 12.53 -14.62
C LYS A 206 8.29 11.05 -14.73
N ASP A 207 8.33 10.32 -13.60
CA ASP A 207 8.47 8.86 -13.46
C ASP A 207 8.02 8.45 -12.03
N GLY A 208 7.73 7.17 -11.76
CA GLY A 208 7.29 6.69 -10.43
C GLY A 208 8.23 7.04 -9.25
N ARG A 209 9.54 7.18 -9.51
CA ARG A 209 10.54 7.64 -8.52
C ARG A 209 10.42 9.13 -8.16
N ALA A 210 9.88 9.95 -9.07
CA ALA A 210 9.66 11.36 -8.80
C ALA A 210 8.47 11.55 -7.83
N ALA A 211 7.48 10.66 -7.86
CA ALA A 211 6.38 10.63 -6.91
C ALA A 211 6.85 10.23 -5.49
N GLU A 212 7.72 9.23 -5.38
CA GLU A 212 8.39 8.86 -4.12
C GLU A 212 9.26 10.02 -3.58
N GLY A 213 10.05 10.68 -4.44
CA GLY A 213 10.86 11.82 -4.05
C GLY A 213 10.05 13.04 -3.60
N ALA A 214 8.90 13.31 -4.25
CA ALA A 214 7.98 14.37 -3.85
C ALA A 214 7.29 14.06 -2.51
N LEU A 215 6.87 12.81 -2.30
CA LEU A 215 6.33 12.36 -1.02
C LEU A 215 7.38 12.47 0.09
N ALA A 216 8.62 12.02 -0.16
CA ALA A 216 9.71 12.13 0.79
C ALA A 216 10.07 13.59 1.11
N ALA A 217 9.96 14.52 0.16
CA ALA A 217 10.12 15.95 0.41
C ALA A 217 8.97 16.50 1.26
N LEU A 218 7.71 16.19 0.90
CA LEU A 218 6.52 16.60 1.65
C LEU A 218 6.45 16.02 3.08
N ILE A 219 7.08 14.87 3.31
CA ILE A 219 7.14 14.21 4.62
C ILE A 219 8.37 14.63 5.44
N LYS A 220 9.45 15.12 4.80
CA LYS A 220 10.64 15.64 5.49
C LYS A 220 10.39 16.98 6.18
N ASP A 221 9.48 17.77 5.65
CA ASP A 221 9.13 19.09 6.18
C ASP A 221 7.99 19.04 7.24
N LEU A 222 7.64 17.84 7.72
CA LEU A 222 6.66 17.54 8.77
C LEU A 222 7.29 16.74 9.91
#